data_AF-A0A087FXM6-F1
#
_entry.id   AF-A0A087FXM6-F1
#
_cell.length_a   1.000
_cell.length_b   1.000
_cell.length_c   1.000
_cell.angle_alpha   90.00
_cell.angle_beta   90.00
_cell.angle_gamma   90.00
#
_symmetry.space_group_name_H-M   'P 1'
#
loop_
_entity.id
_entity.type
_entity.pdbx_description
1 polymer ?
#
loop_
_entity_poly.entity_id
_entity_poly.type
_entity_poly.pdbx_seq_one_letter_code
_entity_poly.pdbx_strand_id
1 'polypeptide(L)'
;MASNYEYDDAAPASYDEAQRQGGQDGGYDPNVVPDSVKSFVVHMYRHIREKNVYEIHQMCETSFQTLSERLFKDTPWPSVEAIAPYVDNDHVFCLLYREMWFRHLYARLSPTLQQRLDSYDNYC
;
A
#
# COMPACT_ATOMS: atom_id res chain seq x y z
N MET A 1 8.85 -18.78 -53.50
CA MET A 1 7.90 -18.82 -52.38
C MET A 1 8.28 -17.71 -51.43
N ALA A 2 7.56 -16.59 -51.47
CA ALA A 2 7.72 -15.49 -50.52
C ALA A 2 6.32 -15.20 -49.99
N SER A 3 6.11 -15.48 -48.71
CA SER A 3 4.83 -15.32 -48.03
C SER A 3 4.53 -13.83 -47.89
N ASN A 4 3.38 -13.40 -48.42
CA ASN A 4 2.80 -12.10 -48.13
C ASN A 4 2.34 -12.11 -46.68
N TYR A 5 3.02 -11.34 -45.82
CA TYR A 5 2.50 -11.03 -44.49
C TYR A 5 1.45 -9.93 -44.64
N GLU A 6 0.19 -10.33 -44.47
CA GLU A 6 -0.98 -9.46 -44.43
C GLU A 6 -0.96 -8.71 -43.10
N TYR A 7 -0.79 -7.39 -43.16
CA TYR A 7 -0.76 -6.52 -41.99
C TYR A 7 -2.22 -6.24 -41.59
N ASP A 8 -2.70 -6.94 -40.56
CA ASP A 8 -4.03 -6.74 -39.99
C ASP A 8 -4.06 -5.38 -39.27
N ASP A 9 -4.75 -4.41 -39.88
CA ASP A 9 -5.01 -3.06 -39.38
C ASP A 9 -6.04 -3.12 -38.25
N ALA A 10 -5.57 -3.53 -37.07
CA ALA A 10 -6.30 -3.36 -35.82
C ALA A 10 -5.54 -2.35 -34.96
N ALA A 11 -5.89 -1.07 -35.12
CA ALA A 11 -5.41 0.00 -34.25
C ALA A 11 -5.55 -0.42 -32.77
N PRO A 12 -4.46 -0.46 -31.98
CA PRO A 12 -4.57 -0.75 -30.56
C PRO A 12 -5.36 0.37 -29.92
N ALA A 13 -6.48 -0.01 -29.28
CA ALA A 13 -7.28 0.87 -28.46
C ALA A 13 -6.35 1.73 -27.59
N SER A 14 -6.48 3.05 -27.74
CA SER A 14 -5.76 4.06 -26.99
C SER A 14 -5.76 3.71 -25.51
N TYR A 15 -4.58 3.36 -25.00
CA TYR A 15 -4.27 3.08 -23.59
C TYR A 15 -4.71 4.21 -22.63
N ASP A 16 -5.05 5.38 -23.18
CA ASP A 16 -5.59 6.54 -22.47
C ASP A 16 -7.01 6.32 -21.90
N GLU A 17 -7.80 5.41 -22.49
CA GLU A 17 -9.22 5.26 -22.12
C GLU A 17 -9.44 4.27 -20.96
N ALA A 18 -8.51 3.33 -20.75
CA ALA A 18 -8.53 2.41 -19.62
C ALA A 18 -8.22 3.09 -18.28
N GLN A 19 -7.67 4.30 -18.30
CA GLN A 19 -7.26 5.04 -17.11
C GLN A 19 -8.37 5.94 -16.53
N ARG A 20 -9.54 6.02 -17.19
CA ARG A 20 -10.65 6.91 -16.79
C ARG A 20 -11.76 6.25 -15.97
N GLN A 21 -11.64 4.96 -15.62
CA GLN A 21 -12.66 4.24 -14.83
C GLN A 21 -12.25 3.97 -13.37
N GLY A 22 -11.53 4.89 -12.74
CA GLY A 22 -11.28 4.85 -11.30
C GLY A 22 -11.53 6.21 -10.66
N GLY A 23 -12.75 6.46 -10.16
CA GLY A 23 -13.02 7.72 -9.47
C GLY A 23 -14.49 7.96 -9.16
N GLN A 24 -15.14 7.08 -8.38
CA GLN A 24 -16.25 7.53 -7.54
C GLN A 24 -15.63 8.08 -6.25
N ASP A 25 -15.56 9.40 -6.20
CA ASP A 25 -15.04 10.20 -5.10
C ASP A 25 -15.94 10.05 -3.86
N GLY A 26 -15.53 9.14 -2.99
CA GLY A 26 -16.09 8.87 -1.67
C GLY A 26 -15.00 8.96 -0.62
N GLY A 27 -14.32 10.11 -0.54
CA GLY A 27 -13.64 10.61 0.66
C GLY A 27 -12.64 9.69 1.36
N TYR A 28 -11.60 9.22 0.66
CA TYR A 28 -10.43 8.69 1.37
C TYR A 28 -9.66 9.85 2.01
N ASP A 29 -9.69 9.94 3.34
CA ASP A 29 -8.82 10.84 4.09
C ASP A 29 -7.65 10.05 4.70
N PRO A 30 -6.41 10.25 4.22
CA PRO A 30 -5.23 9.54 4.72
C PRO A 30 -4.88 9.86 6.19
N ASN A 31 -5.52 10.86 6.80
CA ASN A 31 -5.33 11.24 8.19
C ASN A 31 -6.29 10.53 9.15
N VAL A 32 -7.32 9.87 8.65
CA VAL A 32 -8.26 9.11 9.47
C VAL A 32 -7.65 7.76 9.81
N VAL A 33 -7.42 7.53 11.10
CA VAL A 33 -6.86 6.27 11.62
C VAL A 33 -7.96 5.49 12.36
N PRO A 34 -8.51 4.40 11.79
CA PRO A 34 -9.46 3.56 12.49
C PRO A 34 -8.88 2.98 13.78
N ASP A 35 -9.71 2.74 14.80
CA ASP A 35 -9.26 2.19 16.09
C ASP A 35 -8.58 0.83 15.97
N SER A 36 -9.01 0.01 15.00
CA SER A 36 -8.36 -1.26 14.66
C SER A 36 -6.93 -1.06 14.17
N VAL A 37 -6.68 -0.02 13.36
CA VAL A 37 -5.34 0.33 12.87
C VAL A 37 -4.49 0.90 13.99
N LYS A 38 -5.04 1.80 14.82
CA LYS A 38 -4.33 2.31 16.00
C LYS A 38 -3.88 1.17 16.91
N SER A 39 -4.78 0.24 17.22
CA SER A 39 -4.48 -0.93 18.06
C SER A 39 -3.40 -1.80 17.44
N PHE A 40 -3.49 -2.09 16.14
CA PHE A 40 -2.50 -2.84 15.39
C PHE A 40 -1.12 -2.17 15.44
N VAL A 41 -1.04 -0.87 15.14
CA VAL A 41 0.21 -0.10 15.09
C VAL A 41 0.89 -0.06 16.46
N VAL A 42 0.15 0.26 17.53
CA VAL A 42 0.69 0.30 18.90
C VAL A 42 1.18 -1.08 19.34
N HIS A 43 0.45 -2.14 18.97
CA HIS A 43 0.82 -3.51 19.32
C HIS A 43 2.08 -3.96 18.58
N MET A 44 2.17 -3.67 17.28
CA MET A 44 3.33 -3.99 16.45
C MET A 44 4.58 -3.24 16.96
N TYR A 45 4.43 -1.96 17.30
CA TYR A 45 5.50 -1.14 17.83
C TYR A 45 6.07 -1.72 19.13
N ARG A 46 5.21 -2.14 20.05
CA ARG A 46 5.61 -2.81 21.29
C ARG A 46 6.46 -4.06 21.01
N HIS A 47 5.99 -4.94 20.13
CA HIS A 47 6.69 -6.19 19.85
C HIS A 47 8.00 -6.01 19.08
N ILE A 48 8.09 -4.99 18.22
CA ILE A 48 9.35 -4.59 17.61
C ILE A 48 10.37 -4.17 18.67
N ARG A 49 9.97 -3.36 19.66
CA ARG A 49 10.85 -2.94 20.76
C ARG A 49 11.27 -4.09 21.67
N GLU A 50 10.36 -5.02 21.92
CA GLU A 50 10.62 -6.25 22.70
C GLU A 50 11.43 -7.29 21.93
N LYS A 51 11.66 -7.09 20.62
CA LYS A 51 12.30 -8.05 19.70
C LYS A 51 11.56 -9.38 19.66
N ASN A 52 10.23 -9.35 19.80
CA ASN A 52 9.39 -10.53 19.72
C ASN A 52 9.13 -10.89 18.25
N VAL A 53 10.11 -11.53 17.61
CA VAL A 53 10.09 -11.87 16.18
C VAL A 53 8.89 -12.75 15.81
N TYR A 54 8.50 -13.66 16.69
CA TYR A 54 7.36 -14.55 16.45
C TYR A 54 6.06 -13.77 16.29
N GLU A 55 5.78 -12.84 17.20
CA GLU A 55 4.56 -12.05 17.15
C GLU A 55 4.57 -11.07 15.97
N ILE A 56 5.71 -10.43 15.71
CA ILE A 56 5.86 -9.55 14.54
C ILE A 56 5.54 -10.30 13.25
N HIS A 57 6.03 -11.54 13.11
CA HIS A 57 5.73 -12.38 11.95
C HIS A 57 4.23 -12.69 11.86
N GLN A 58 3.58 -13.09 12.95
CA GLN A 58 2.13 -13.33 12.98
C GLN A 58 1.31 -12.09 12.60
N MET A 59 1.73 -10.92 13.08
CA MET A 59 1.07 -9.66 12.76
C MET A 59 1.18 -9.32 11.27
N CYS A 60 2.35 -9.53 10.64
CA CYS A 60 2.57 -9.28 9.22
C CYS A 60 1.81 -10.25 8.30
N GLU A 61 1.81 -11.55 8.62
CA GLU A 61 1.22 -12.58 7.76
C GLU A 61 -0.30 -12.72 7.94
N THR A 62 -0.80 -12.51 9.17
CA THR A 62 -2.20 -12.79 9.49
C THR A 62 -2.98 -11.50 9.75
N SER A 63 -2.59 -10.73 10.76
CA SER A 63 -3.38 -9.57 11.21
C SER A 63 -3.44 -8.47 10.16
N PHE A 64 -2.30 -8.19 9.51
CA PHE A 64 -2.21 -7.19 8.46
C PHE A 64 -3.04 -7.56 7.23
N GLN A 65 -2.99 -8.82 6.77
CA GLN A 65 -3.80 -9.29 5.64
C GLN A 65 -5.29 -9.19 5.96
N THR A 66 -5.70 -9.64 7.15
CA THR A 66 -7.09 -9.60 7.61
C THR A 66 -7.63 -8.16 7.67
N LEU A 67 -6.85 -7.21 8.20
CA LEU A 67 -7.25 -5.81 8.26
C LEU A 67 -7.30 -5.18 6.86
N SER A 68 -6.32 -5.48 6.02
CA SER A 68 -6.26 -5.01 4.63
C SER A 68 -7.50 -5.44 3.84
N GLU A 69 -7.91 -6.71 3.97
CA GLU A 69 -9.10 -7.22 3.28
C GLU A 69 -10.41 -6.61 3.77
N ARG A 70 -10.51 -6.37 5.08
CA ARG A 70 -11.76 -5.90 5.71
C ARG A 70 -11.98 -4.40 5.58
N LEU A 71 -10.91 -3.60 5.62
CA LEU A 71 -11.00 -2.14 5.76
C LEU A 71 -10.37 -1.38 4.59
N PHE A 72 -9.40 -1.99 3.91
CA PHE A 72 -8.55 -1.31 2.92
C PHE A 72 -8.50 -2.08 1.59
N LYS A 73 -9.61 -2.72 1.22
CA LYS A 73 -9.66 -3.57 0.03
C LYS A 73 -9.26 -2.80 -1.23
N ASP A 74 -9.85 -1.62 -1.39
CA ASP A 74 -9.73 -0.75 -2.57
C ASP A 74 -9.17 0.63 -2.21
N THR A 75 -8.68 0.80 -0.98
CA THR A 75 -8.10 2.05 -0.46
C THR A 75 -6.73 1.78 0.18
N PRO A 76 -5.84 2.78 0.24
CA PRO A 76 -4.58 2.62 0.95
C PRO A 76 -4.82 2.58 2.46
N TRP A 77 -3.83 2.04 3.19
CA TRP A 77 -3.77 2.23 4.64
C TRP A 77 -3.57 3.71 5.02
N PRO A 78 -3.80 4.12 6.27
CA PRO A 78 -3.50 5.48 6.71
C PRO A 78 -2.05 5.88 6.45
N SER A 79 -1.81 7.18 6.31
CA SER A 79 -0.47 7.72 6.09
C SER A 79 0.45 7.50 7.30
N VAL A 80 1.76 7.50 7.06
CA VAL A 80 2.77 7.37 8.12
C VAL A 80 2.66 8.54 9.10
N GLU A 81 2.41 9.73 8.58
CA GLU A 81 2.28 10.97 9.31
C GLU A 81 1.10 10.92 10.29
N ALA A 82 0.00 10.24 9.91
CA ALA A 82 -1.17 10.07 10.76
C ALA A 82 -0.94 9.08 11.92
N ILE A 83 -0.08 8.07 11.73
CA ILE A 83 0.18 7.05 12.75
C ILE A 83 1.37 7.35 13.66
N ALA A 84 2.29 8.21 13.22
CA ALA A 84 3.54 8.52 13.93
C ALA A 84 3.34 8.97 15.40
N PRO A 85 2.31 9.77 15.74
CA PRO A 85 2.06 10.17 17.13
C PRO A 85 1.71 9.00 18.07
N TYR A 86 1.29 7.84 17.55
CA TYR A 86 0.93 6.67 18.35
C TYR A 86 2.12 5.76 18.67
N VAL A 87 3.29 6.03 18.08
CA VAL A 87 4.50 5.20 18.15
C VAL A 87 5.73 6.04 18.51
N ASP A 88 5.54 7.03 19.36
CA ASP A 88 6.58 7.95 19.85
C ASP A 88 7.35 8.68 18.73
N ASN A 89 6.76 8.81 17.54
CA ASN A 89 7.43 9.31 16.32
C ASN A 89 8.75 8.56 16.01
N ASP A 90 8.81 7.27 16.34
CA ASP A 90 9.97 6.42 16.07
C ASP A 90 10.19 6.28 14.56
N HIS A 91 11.27 6.90 14.06
CA HIS A 91 11.60 6.92 12.64
C HIS A 91 11.85 5.52 12.06
N VAL A 92 12.38 4.58 12.85
CA VAL A 92 12.63 3.20 12.38
C VAL A 92 11.29 2.48 12.22
N PHE A 93 10.39 2.61 13.19
CA PHE A 93 9.05 2.05 13.04
C PHE A 93 8.30 2.69 11.87
N CYS A 94 8.37 4.02 11.73
CA CYS A 94 7.72 4.74 10.63
C CYS A 94 8.24 4.28 9.25
N LEU A 95 9.54 4.01 9.14
CA LEU A 95 10.14 3.44 7.94
C LEU A 95 9.55 2.06 7.61
N LEU A 96 9.53 1.15 8.60
CA LEU A 96 8.96 -0.20 8.45
C LEU A 96 7.46 -0.17 8.10
N TYR A 97 6.71 0.75 8.71
CA TYR A 97 5.31 0.98 8.40
C TYR A 97 5.14 1.48 6.96
N ARG A 98 5.99 2.42 6.50
CA ARG A 98 5.95 2.93 5.13
C ARG A 98 6.21 1.82 4.11
N GLU A 99 7.16 0.91 4.37
CA GLU A 99 7.35 -0.27 3.52
C GLU A 99 6.12 -1.18 3.46
N MET A 100 5.50 -1.45 4.61
CA MET A 100 4.29 -2.27 4.70
C MET A 100 3.13 -1.62 3.93
N TRP A 101 3.01 -0.30 4.00
CA TRP A 101 2.05 0.49 3.25
C TRP A 101 2.28 0.36 1.74
N PHE A 102 3.52 0.47 1.27
CA PHE A 102 3.86 0.25 -0.14
C PHE A 102 3.58 -1.18 -0.58
N ARG A 103 3.90 -2.19 0.24
CA ARG A 103 3.59 -3.60 -0.07
C ARG A 103 2.09 -3.80 -0.32
N HIS A 104 1.22 -3.19 0.47
CA HIS A 104 -0.23 -3.19 0.21
C HIS A 104 -0.61 -2.48 -1.09
N LEU A 105 -0.05 -1.29 -1.32
CA LEU A 105 -0.28 -0.51 -2.53
C LEU A 105 0.05 -1.33 -3.79
N TYR A 106 1.20 -2.02 -3.82
CA TYR A 106 1.60 -2.84 -4.96
C TYR A 106 0.78 -4.14 -5.08
N ALA A 107 0.40 -4.75 -3.96
CA ALA A 107 -0.32 -6.02 -3.99
C ALA A 107 -1.80 -5.89 -4.40
N ARG A 108 -2.43 -4.75 -4.10
CA ARG A 108 -3.89 -4.60 -4.19
C ARG A 108 -4.35 -3.41 -5.02
N LEU A 109 -3.51 -2.40 -5.18
CA LEU A 109 -3.86 -1.16 -5.85
C LEU A 109 -2.98 -0.94 -7.08
N SER A 110 -3.25 0.14 -7.81
CA SER A 110 -2.42 0.56 -8.94
C SER A 110 -1.57 1.76 -8.54
N PRO A 111 -0.26 1.58 -8.24
CA PRO A 111 0.60 2.68 -7.82
C PRO A 111 0.85 3.65 -8.97
N THR A 112 0.72 4.94 -8.65
CA THR A 112 1.08 6.06 -9.52
C THR A 112 2.60 6.15 -9.72
N LEU A 113 3.06 6.92 -10.72
CA LEU A 113 4.49 7.13 -10.93
C LEU A 113 5.16 7.74 -9.69
N GLN A 114 4.55 8.76 -9.08
CA GLN A 114 5.10 9.40 -7.89
C GLN A 114 5.27 8.40 -6.74
N GLN A 115 4.26 7.58 -6.47
CA GLN A 115 4.34 6.56 -5.42
C GLN A 115 5.43 5.50 -5.70
N ARG A 116 5.76 5.23 -6.96
CA ARG A 116 6.88 4.35 -7.31
C ARG A 116 8.23 5.00 -7.01
N LEU A 117 8.36 6.30 -7.25
CA LEU A 117 9.55 7.08 -6.89
C LEU A 117 9.67 7.15 -5.36
N ASP A 118 8.60 7.51 -4.65
CA ASP A 118 8.59 7.59 -3.19
C ASP A 118 8.92 6.23 -2.53
N SER A 119 8.48 5.13 -3.14
CA SER A 119 8.80 3.77 -2.70
C SER A 119 10.28 3.44 -2.84
N TYR A 120 10.98 4.02 -3.83
CA TYR A 120 12.42 3.88 -4.00
C TYR A 120 13.16 4.76 -2.99
N ASP A 121 12.74 6.01 -2.86
CA ASP A 121 13.33 7.00 -1.94
C ASP A 121 13.21 6.58 -0.47
N ASN A 122 12.27 5.70 -0.14
CA ASN A 122 12.18 5.10 1.20
C ASN A 122 13.47 4.38 1.64
N TYR A 123 14.33 3.95 0.72
CA TYR A 123 15.57 3.22 1.00
C TYR A 123 16.85 4.03 0.73
N CYS A 124 16.74 5.25 0.19
CA CYS A 124 17.87 6.11 -0.16
C CYS A 124 18.20 7.08 0.98
#